data_AF-A0A535LIN3-F1
#
_entry.id   AF-A0A535LIN3-F1
#
_cell.length_a   1.000
_cell.length_b   1.000
_cell.length_c   1.000
_cell.angle_alpha   90.00
_cell.angle_beta   90.00
_cell.angle_gamma   90.00
#
_symmetry.space_group_name_H-M   'P 1'
#
loop_
_entity.id
_entity.type
_entity.pdbx_description
1 polymer ?
#
loop_
_entity_poly.entity_id
_entity_poly.type
_entity_poly.pdbx_seq_one_letter_code
_entity_poly.pdbx_strand_id
1 'polypeptide(L)'
;IWQANAHGRYHHPADSGPATLDPSFVGFGRSGTENEGLYWFETIKPGPVPFDHERWQTPHICVTVFAGGLLNHLVTRLYFAGEPANARDPILLSVPEHRRATLLAARQQKGTSVVYLFDIILQGEGETAFFNV
;
A
#
# COMPACT_ATOMS: atom_id res chain seq x y z
N ILE A 1 0.03 -8.55 1.53
CA ILE A 1 0.69 -7.23 1.47
C ILE A 1 2.20 -7.38 1.51
N TRP A 2 2.92 -6.39 0.97
CA TRP A 2 4.37 -6.26 1.08
C TRP A 2 4.73 -4.77 1.24
N GLN A 3 5.60 -4.44 2.19
CA GLN A 3 5.96 -3.06 2.52
C GLN A 3 7.38 -2.92 3.09
N ALA A 4 7.88 -1.70 3.06
CA ALA A 4 9.08 -1.31 3.79
C ALA A 4 8.81 -1.13 5.30
N ASN A 5 9.87 -1.01 6.09
CA ASN A 5 9.80 -0.63 7.50
C ASN A 5 9.54 0.88 7.67
N ALA A 6 9.51 1.37 8.92
CA ALA A 6 9.27 2.78 9.24
C ALA A 6 10.32 3.75 8.65
N HIS A 7 11.52 3.27 8.29
CA HIS A 7 12.59 4.06 7.68
C HIS A 7 12.58 3.99 6.14
N GLY A 8 11.63 3.27 5.53
CA GLY A 8 11.60 3.09 4.09
C GLY A 8 12.59 2.04 3.57
N ARG A 9 12.99 1.08 4.42
CA ARG A 9 13.86 -0.05 4.04
C ARG A 9 13.05 -1.34 3.90
N TYR A 10 13.16 -2.01 2.76
CA TYR A 10 12.61 -3.37 2.59
C TYR A 10 13.54 -4.41 3.19
N HIS A 11 12.95 -5.42 3.83
CA HIS A 11 13.66 -6.61 4.28
C HIS A 11 13.85 -7.59 3.10
N HIS A 12 14.58 -7.15 2.07
CA HIS A 12 14.77 -7.88 0.82
C HIS A 12 16.21 -7.69 0.29
N PRO A 13 16.90 -8.76 -0.19
CA PRO A 13 18.30 -8.66 -0.64
C PRO A 13 18.56 -7.68 -1.78
N ALA A 14 17.56 -7.42 -2.63
CA ALA A 14 17.68 -6.46 -3.73
C ALA A 14 17.59 -4.99 -3.28
N ASP A 15 17.18 -4.72 -2.04
CA ASP A 15 17.18 -3.36 -1.50
C ASP A 15 18.54 -3.06 -0.86
N SER A 16 19.36 -2.30 -1.58
CA SER A 16 20.73 -1.92 -1.20
C SER A 16 20.89 -0.44 -0.83
N GLY A 17 19.80 0.33 -0.78
CA GLY A 17 19.78 1.71 -0.29
C GLY A 17 20.35 1.94 1.14
N PRO A 18 20.43 3.20 1.59
CA PRO A 18 21.10 3.56 2.85
C PRO A 18 20.20 3.54 4.10
N ALA A 19 18.89 3.36 3.94
CA ALA A 19 17.95 3.40 5.07
C ALA A 19 18.16 2.23 6.06
N THR A 20 17.95 2.49 7.35
CA THR A 20 18.15 1.51 8.42
C THR A 20 17.25 0.29 8.25
N LEU A 21 17.85 -0.88 8.15
CA LEU A 21 17.13 -2.15 8.18
C LEU A 21 16.65 -2.46 9.61
N ASP A 22 15.40 -2.88 9.73
CA ASP A 22 14.87 -3.43 10.97
C ASP A 22 14.86 -4.96 10.86
N PRO A 23 15.74 -5.68 11.58
CA PRO A 23 15.83 -7.14 11.47
C PRO A 23 14.62 -7.87 12.07
N SER A 24 13.79 -7.18 12.86
CA SER A 24 12.58 -7.74 13.46
C SER A 24 11.34 -7.53 12.59
N PHE A 25 11.45 -6.75 11.50
CA PHE A 25 10.34 -6.45 10.61
C PHE A 25 10.47 -7.12 9.24
N VAL A 26 9.64 -8.13 8.99
CA VAL A 26 9.64 -8.89 7.73
C VAL A 26 8.96 -8.12 6.58
N GLY A 27 7.98 -7.26 6.88
CA GLY A 27 7.26 -6.45 5.88
C GLY A 27 6.33 -7.20 4.95
N PHE A 28 6.11 -8.51 5.15
CA PHE A 28 5.17 -9.33 4.40
C PHE A 28 4.05 -9.86 5.30
N GLY A 29 2.84 -9.92 4.78
CA GLY A 29 1.69 -10.52 5.47
C GLY A 29 0.62 -11.02 4.51
N ARG A 30 -0.13 -12.03 4.93
CA ARG A 30 -1.28 -12.57 4.19
C ARG A 30 -2.48 -12.68 5.12
N SER A 31 -3.63 -12.25 4.62
CA SER A 31 -4.91 -12.28 5.34
C SER A 31 -5.98 -12.77 4.37
N GLY A 32 -6.92 -13.57 4.87
CA GLY A 32 -8.11 -13.97 4.12
C GLY A 32 -9.24 -12.98 4.37
N THR A 33 -10.24 -12.97 3.49
CA THR A 33 -11.49 -12.24 3.74
C THR A 33 -12.44 -13.10 4.56
N GLU A 34 -13.13 -12.49 5.51
CA GLU A 34 -14.26 -13.08 6.23
C GLU A 34 -15.51 -13.11 5.33
N ASN A 35 -16.62 -13.68 5.82
CA ASN A 35 -17.85 -13.85 5.04
C ASN A 35 -18.44 -12.52 4.52
N GLU A 36 -18.19 -11.42 5.23
CA GLU A 36 -18.65 -10.07 4.87
C GLU A 36 -17.65 -9.32 3.98
N GLY A 37 -16.57 -9.99 3.53
CA GLY A 37 -15.52 -9.39 2.70
C GLY A 37 -14.46 -8.62 3.50
N LEU A 38 -14.60 -8.52 4.82
CA LEU A 38 -13.65 -7.85 5.70
C LEU A 38 -12.32 -8.59 5.73
N TYR A 39 -11.23 -7.83 5.73
CA TYR A 39 -9.89 -8.31 5.99
C TYR A 39 -9.16 -7.30 6.86
N TRP A 40 -8.09 -7.73 7.52
CA TRP A 40 -7.27 -6.83 8.30
C TRP A 40 -5.81 -7.28 8.35
N PHE A 41 -4.95 -6.31 8.63
CA PHE A 41 -3.55 -6.48 8.93
C PHE A 41 -3.19 -5.56 10.10
N GLU A 42 -2.41 -6.06 11.04
CA GLU A 42 -1.71 -5.23 12.02
C GLU A 42 -0.27 -5.04 11.54
N THR A 43 0.12 -3.79 11.32
CA THR A 43 1.44 -3.43 10.78
C THR A 43 1.79 -2.01 11.21
N ILE A 44 3.03 -1.60 10.90
CA ILE A 44 3.49 -0.23 11.07
C ILE A 44 3.24 0.59 9.79
N LYS A 45 3.11 1.91 9.93
CA LYS A 45 3.16 2.81 8.77
C LYS A 45 4.59 2.80 8.20
N PRO A 46 4.79 2.45 6.92
CA PRO A 46 6.11 2.45 6.31
C PRO A 46 6.64 3.89 6.15
N GLY A 47 7.96 4.02 6.04
CA GLY A 47 8.58 5.25 5.57
C GLY A 47 8.47 5.41 4.05
N PRO A 48 8.76 6.61 3.51
CA PRO A 48 8.90 6.81 2.07
C PRO A 48 10.08 6.00 1.53
N VAL A 49 10.00 5.54 0.28
CA VAL A 49 11.06 4.75 -0.37
C VAL A 49 11.58 5.47 -1.62
N PRO A 50 12.85 5.31 -2.02
CA PRO A 50 13.35 5.91 -3.24
C PRO A 50 12.56 5.45 -4.48
N PHE A 51 12.32 6.36 -5.43
CA PHE A 51 11.85 6.00 -6.77
C PHE A 51 13.04 5.93 -7.73
N ASP A 52 13.84 6.99 -7.75
CA ASP A 52 15.10 7.13 -8.46
C ASP A 52 16.06 8.00 -7.62
N HIS A 53 17.10 8.56 -8.24
CA HIS A 53 18.10 9.37 -7.53
C HIS A 53 17.57 10.69 -6.95
N GLU A 54 16.47 11.24 -7.49
CA GLU A 54 15.97 12.57 -7.12
C GLU A 54 14.58 12.52 -6.49
N ARG A 55 13.81 11.47 -6.80
CA ARG A 55 12.40 11.35 -6.45
C ARG A 55 12.16 10.24 -5.45
N TRP A 56 11.15 10.45 -4.64
CA TRP A 56 10.72 9.55 -3.59
C TRP A 56 9.29 9.13 -3.81
N GLN A 57 9.00 7.88 -3.47
CA GLN A 57 7.65 7.38 -3.32
C GLN A 57 7.18 7.68 -1.89
N THR A 58 5.97 8.22 -1.77
CA THR A 58 5.30 8.46 -0.50
C THR A 58 5.08 7.12 0.25
N PRO A 59 4.90 7.10 1.58
CA PRO A 59 4.52 5.89 2.31
C PRO A 59 3.39 5.12 1.63
N HIS A 60 3.65 3.85 1.31
CA HIS A 60 2.68 2.99 0.65
C HIS A 60 2.87 1.52 1.02
N ILE A 61 1.82 0.73 0.82
CA ILE A 61 1.83 -0.72 1.00
C ILE A 61 1.43 -1.36 -0.34
N CYS A 62 2.23 -2.29 -0.84
CA CYS A 62 1.87 -3.09 -2.01
C CYS A 62 0.85 -4.18 -1.59
N VAL A 63 -0.23 -4.29 -2.36
CA VAL A 63 -1.31 -5.24 -2.09
C VAL A 63 -1.48 -6.13 -3.32
N THR A 64 -1.47 -7.45 -3.09
CA THR A 64 -1.79 -8.44 -4.11
C THR A 64 -3.07 -9.14 -3.72
N VAL A 65 -4.02 -9.19 -4.63
CA VAL A 65 -5.35 -9.78 -4.42
C VAL A 65 -5.47 -11.07 -5.22
N PHE A 66 -5.84 -12.13 -4.52
CA PHE A 66 -6.22 -13.42 -5.09
C PHE A 66 -7.70 -13.64 -4.79
N ALA A 67 -8.50 -13.98 -5.79
CA ALA A 67 -9.92 -14.26 -5.62
C ALA A 67 -10.39 -15.29 -6.65
N GLY A 68 -11.46 -16.02 -6.33
CA GLY A 68 -12.12 -16.90 -7.30
C GLY A 68 -12.59 -16.09 -8.51
N GLY A 69 -12.39 -16.64 -9.72
CA GLY A 69 -12.74 -15.96 -10.97
C GLY A 69 -11.66 -15.03 -11.53
N LEU A 70 -10.61 -14.71 -10.76
CA LEU A 70 -9.44 -14.01 -11.28
C LEU A 70 -8.45 -15.00 -11.90
N LEU A 71 -8.22 -14.90 -13.21
CA LEU A 71 -7.23 -15.71 -13.92
C LEU A 71 -5.79 -15.33 -13.54
N ASN A 72 -5.58 -14.03 -13.27
CA ASN A 72 -4.32 -13.47 -12.79
C ASN A 72 -4.57 -12.71 -11.49
N HIS A 73 -3.60 -12.75 -10.59
CA HIS A 73 -3.66 -11.92 -9.38
C HIS A 73 -3.62 -10.44 -9.76
N LEU A 74 -4.33 -9.63 -8.98
CA LEU A 74 -4.34 -8.18 -9.18
C LEU A 74 -3.36 -7.53 -8.21
N VAL A 75 -2.60 -6.56 -8.68
CA VAL A 75 -1.67 -5.79 -7.86
C VAL A 75 -2.19 -4.36 -7.75
N THR A 76 -2.29 -3.85 -6.53
CA THR A 76 -2.64 -2.46 -6.25
C THR A 76 -1.71 -1.91 -5.15
N ARG A 77 -1.89 -0.64 -4.80
CA ARG A 77 -1.17 0.04 -3.72
C ARG A 77 -2.14 0.75 -2.80
N LEU A 78 -1.87 0.64 -1.52
CA LEU A 78 -2.49 1.46 -0.48
C LEU A 78 -1.57 2.65 -0.21
N TYR A 79 -2.13 3.85 -0.30
CA TYR A 79 -1.52 5.11 0.13
C TYR A 79 -2.28 5.66 1.33
N PHE A 80 -1.64 6.46 2.16
CA PHE A 80 -2.28 7.02 3.35
C PHE A 80 -2.96 8.35 3.02
N ALA A 81 -4.28 8.45 3.24
CA ALA A 81 -5.01 9.70 2.99
C ALA A 81 -4.44 10.85 3.86
N GLY A 82 -4.33 12.03 3.26
CA GLY A 82 -3.81 13.23 3.93
C GLY A 82 -2.28 13.31 4.01
N GLU A 83 -1.54 12.32 3.50
CA GLU A 83 -0.08 12.36 3.44
C GLU A 83 0.38 13.41 2.40
N PRO A 84 1.10 14.48 2.79
CA PRO A 84 1.49 15.55 1.87
C PRO A 84 2.38 15.07 0.71
N ALA A 85 3.19 14.03 0.95
CA ALA A 85 4.06 13.46 -0.06
C ALA A 85 3.30 12.79 -1.23
N ASN A 86 2.01 12.47 -1.06
CA ASN A 86 1.17 11.92 -2.14
C ASN A 86 1.13 12.83 -3.38
N ALA A 87 1.22 14.15 -3.20
CA ALA A 87 1.20 15.12 -4.30
C ALA A 87 2.43 15.04 -5.22
N ARG A 88 3.48 14.32 -4.82
CA ARG A 88 4.74 14.22 -5.56
C ARG A 88 5.13 12.77 -5.89
N ASP A 89 4.33 11.79 -5.46
CA ASP A 89 4.62 10.37 -5.68
C ASP A 89 4.52 10.02 -7.17
N PRO A 90 5.62 9.57 -7.81
CA PRO A 90 5.64 9.33 -9.26
C PRO A 90 4.62 8.27 -9.71
N ILE A 91 4.38 7.24 -8.89
CA ILE A 91 3.47 6.15 -9.21
C ILE A 91 2.02 6.57 -9.06
N LEU A 92 1.66 7.26 -7.98
CA LEU A 92 0.31 7.79 -7.77
C LEU A 92 -0.04 8.85 -8.83
N LEU A 93 0.93 9.68 -9.22
CA LEU A 93 0.73 10.68 -10.27
C LEU A 93 0.52 10.05 -11.66
N SER A 94 1.05 8.84 -11.90
CA SER A 94 0.80 8.08 -13.14
C SER A 94 -0.65 7.58 -13.26
N VAL A 95 -1.39 7.50 -12.15
CA VAL A 95 -2.80 7.11 -12.14
C VAL A 95 -3.66 8.32 -12.56
N PRO A 96 -4.67 8.14 -13.44
CA PRO A 96 -5.60 9.21 -13.79
C PRO A 96 -6.20 9.85 -12.54
N GLU A 97 -6.27 11.18 -12.52
CA GLU A 97 -6.63 11.95 -11.31
C GLU A 97 -7.92 11.47 -10.65
N HIS A 98 -8.97 11.24 -11.45
CA HIS A 98 -10.27 10.78 -10.97
C HIS A 98 -10.25 9.38 -10.33
N ARG A 99 -9.19 8.58 -10.54
CA ARG A 99 -9.02 7.26 -9.92
C ARG A 99 -8.08 7.26 -8.73
N ARG A 100 -7.28 8.31 -8.50
CA ARG A 100 -6.27 8.31 -7.41
C ARG A 100 -6.88 8.10 -6.03
N ALA A 101 -8.11 8.59 -5.82
CA ALA A 101 -8.84 8.42 -4.56
C ALA A 101 -9.09 6.94 -4.21
N THR A 102 -9.20 6.04 -5.19
CA THR A 102 -9.42 4.61 -4.93
C THR A 102 -8.22 3.92 -4.30
N LEU A 103 -7.08 4.60 -4.20
CA LEU A 103 -5.84 4.08 -3.62
C LEU A 103 -5.56 4.69 -2.23
N LEU A 104 -6.37 5.63 -1.76
CA LEU A 104 -6.16 6.35 -0.51
C LEU A 104 -6.94 5.69 0.63
N ALA A 105 -6.21 5.09 1.57
CA ALA A 105 -6.82 4.56 2.79
C ALA A 105 -7.18 5.68 3.76
N ALA A 106 -8.43 5.70 4.20
CA ALA A 106 -8.95 6.71 5.11
C ALA A 106 -8.49 6.45 6.55
N ARG A 107 -7.87 7.45 7.17
CA ARG A 107 -7.45 7.39 8.57
C ARG A 107 -8.66 7.50 9.49
N GLN A 108 -8.78 6.59 10.45
CA GLN A 108 -9.74 6.62 11.54
C GLN A 108 -9.04 6.45 12.88
N GLN A 109 -9.58 7.10 13.91
CA GLN A 109 -9.16 6.91 15.30
C GLN A 109 -10.17 6.00 15.99
N LYS A 110 -9.74 4.85 16.49
CA LYS A 110 -10.58 3.90 17.21
C LYS A 110 -10.00 3.67 18.61
N GLY A 111 -10.49 4.46 19.58
CA GLY A 111 -9.88 4.53 20.91
C GLY A 111 -8.44 5.05 20.83
N THR A 112 -7.49 4.29 21.38
CA THR A 112 -6.05 4.61 21.32
C THR A 112 -5.39 4.18 20.01
N SER A 113 -6.06 3.38 19.18
CA SER A 113 -5.48 2.83 17.95
C SER A 113 -5.81 3.68 16.73
N VAL A 114 -4.85 3.75 15.81
CA VAL A 114 -5.04 4.31 14.47
C VAL A 114 -5.40 3.18 13.52
N VAL A 115 -6.50 3.32 12.80
CA VAL A 115 -6.97 2.36 11.79
C VAL A 115 -6.98 3.06 10.44
N TYR A 116 -6.60 2.35 9.39
CA TYR A 116 -6.78 2.82 8.02
C TYR A 116 -7.79 1.92 7.32
N LEU A 117 -8.87 2.51 6.83
CA LEU A 117 -9.87 1.80 6.03
C LEU A 117 -9.47 1.87 4.56
N PHE A 118 -9.41 0.70 3.91
CA PHE A 118 -9.07 0.59 2.51
C PHE A 118 -9.97 -0.46 1.86
N ASP A 119 -10.92 0.00 1.05
CA ASP A 119 -11.80 -0.88 0.30
C ASP A 119 -11.17 -1.20 -1.06
N ILE A 120 -11.22 -2.48 -1.45
CA ILE A 120 -10.77 -2.94 -2.76
C ILE A 120 -11.98 -3.36 -3.56
N ILE A 121 -12.35 -2.55 -4.53
CA ILE A 121 -13.48 -2.77 -5.43
C ILE A 121 -12.94 -3.38 -6.72
N LEU A 122 -13.23 -4.67 -6.94
CA LEU A 122 -12.68 -5.44 -8.07
C LEU A 122 -13.24 -5.00 -9.44
N GLN A 123 -14.47 -4.50 -9.48
CA GLN A 123 -15.14 -4.08 -10.71
C GLN A 123 -16.32 -3.14 -10.37
N GLY A 124 -16.62 -2.21 -11.28
CA GLY A 124 -17.83 -1.38 -11.21
C GLY A 124 -17.56 0.07 -10.80
N GLU A 125 -18.57 0.71 -10.21
CA GLU A 125 -18.41 2.07 -9.70
C GLU A 125 -17.38 2.10 -8.56
N GLY A 126 -16.41 3.01 -8.65
CA GLY A 126 -15.32 3.09 -7.67
C GLY A 126 -14.25 2.02 -7.82
N GLU A 127 -14.21 1.27 -8.93
CA GLU A 127 -13.20 0.23 -9.18
C GLU A 127 -11.77 0.70 -8.85
N THR A 128 -11.11 -0.06 -7.97
CA THR A 128 -9.76 0.22 -7.52
C THR A 128 -8.78 0.20 -8.69
N ALA A 129 -7.89 1.17 -8.77
CA ALA A 129 -6.82 1.13 -9.75
C ALA A 129 -5.86 -0.06 -9.48
N PHE A 130 -5.62 -0.87 -10.51
CA PHE A 130 -4.68 -1.99 -10.49
C PHE A 130 -3.51 -1.72 -11.44
N PHE A 131 -2.34 -2.26 -11.11
CA PHE A 131 -1.09 -2.09 -11.84
C PHE A 131 -0.66 -3.40 -12.51
N ASN A 132 0.01 -3.27 -13.66
CA ASN A 132 0.77 -4.35 -14.26
C ASN A 132 2.24 -4.18 -13.82
N VAL A 133 2.80 -5.18 -13.15
CA VAL A 133 4.14 -5.16 -12.53
C VAL A 133 4.96 -6.34 -12.98
#